data_AF-A0A2Z2HJG9-F1
#
_entry.id   AF-A0A2Z2HJG9-F1
#
_cell.length_a   1.000
_cell.length_b   1.000
_cell.length_c   1.000
_cell.angle_alpha   90.00
_cell.angle_beta   90.00
_cell.angle_gamma   90.00
#
_symmetry.space_group_name_H-M   'P 1'
#
loop_
_entity.id
_entity.type
_entity.pdbx_description
1 polymer ?
#
loop_
_entity_poly.entity_id
_entity_poly.type
_entity_poly.pdbx_seq_one_letter_code
_entity_poly.pdbx_strand_id
1 'polypeptide(L)' 'MKCNYCNEIFDGDDSILVHFRHLGKNHYDVLTDVDKIMYDTRKKMIESKQEYDSQKQNDGDSDLVFNSRYSKD' A
#
# COMPACT_ATOMS: atom_id res chain seq x y z
N MET A 1 10.76 -12.27 9.57
CA MET A 1 11.58 -11.04 9.49
C MET A 1 11.75 -10.43 10.87
N LYS A 2 12.95 -9.96 11.24
CA LYS A 2 13.20 -9.33 12.55
C LYS A 2 13.20 -7.81 12.41
N CYS A 3 12.66 -7.09 13.39
CA CYS A 3 12.79 -5.64 13.46
C CYS A 3 14.25 -5.21 13.75
N ASN A 4 14.71 -4.14 13.10
CA ASN A 4 16.04 -3.60 13.36
C ASN A 4 16.09 -2.71 14.61
N TYR A 5 14.95 -2.22 15.07
CA TYR A 5 14.83 -1.25 16.16
C TYR A 5 14.31 -1.87 17.47
N CYS A 6 13.84 -3.12 17.43
CA CYS A 6 13.39 -3.86 18.61
C CYS A 6 13.53 -5.38 18.41
N ASN A 7 13.13 -6.16 19.41
CA ASN A 7 13.23 -7.62 19.37
C ASN A 7 12.02 -8.33 18.75
N GLU A 8 11.07 -7.60 18.14
CA GLU A 8 9.94 -8.24 17.47
C GLU A 8 10.37 -9.02 16.22
N ILE A 9 9.75 -10.19 16.07
CA ILE A 9 9.94 -11.11 14.97
C ILE A 9 8.56 -11.32 14.33
N PHE A 10 8.50 -11.11 13.02
CA PHE A 10 7.29 -11.26 12.19
C PHE A 10 7.43 -12.52 11.35
N ASP A 11 6.62 -13.53 11.64
CA ASP A 11 6.60 -14.79 10.91
C ASP A 11 5.30 -14.93 10.11
N GLY A 12 5.38 -15.58 8.94
CA GLY A 12 4.25 -15.79 8.02
C GLY A 12 4.33 -15.00 6.71
N ASP A 13 3.36 -15.27 5.82
CA ASP A 13 3.34 -14.76 4.44
C ASP A 13 3.20 -13.22 4.39
N ASP A 14 2.48 -12.63 5.34
CA ASP A 14 2.29 -11.18 5.46
C ASP A 14 3.36 -10.47 6.30
N SER A 15 4.44 -11.16 6.65
CA SER A 15 5.49 -10.64 7.55
C SER A 15 6.09 -9.30 7.09
N ILE A 16 6.12 -9.03 5.78
CA ILE A 16 6.59 -7.74 5.22
C ILE A 16 5.62 -6.60 5.57
N LEU A 17 4.32 -6.79 5.33
CA LEU A 17 3.31 -5.77 5.59
C LEU A 17 3.17 -5.51 7.09
N VAL A 18 3.22 -6.57 7.89
CA VAL A 18 3.19 -6.46 9.35
C VAL A 18 4.43 -5.70 9.85
N HIS A 19 5.62 -6.05 9.35
CA HIS A 19 6.85 -5.34 9.67
C HIS A 19 6.78 -3.84 9.30
N PHE A 20 6.26 -3.52 8.12
CA PHE A 20 6.08 -2.14 7.67
C PHE A 20 5.14 -1.35 8.60
N ARG A 21 3.99 -1.92 8.97
CA ARG A 21 3.05 -1.28 9.91
C ARG A 21 3.66 -1.09 11.29
N HIS A 22 4.38 -2.10 11.79
CA HIS A 22 5.10 -2.01 13.06
C HIS A 22 6.12 -0.86 13.05
N LEU A 23 6.92 -0.75 11.99
CA LEU A 23 7.94 0.27 11.85
C LEU A 23 7.33 1.68 11.93
N GLY A 24 6.23 1.93 11.23
CA GLY A 24 5.53 3.22 11.29
C GLY A 24 4.90 3.53 12.64
N LYS A 25 4.32 2.53 13.31
CA LYS A 25 3.63 2.73 14.59
C LYS A 25 4.59 2.99 15.75
N ASN A 26 5.72 2.27 15.76
CA ASN A 26 6.57 2.18 16.94
C ASN A 26 7.94 2.83 16.76
N HIS A 27 8.39 3.03 15.52
CA HIS A 27 9.76 3.45 15.23
C HIS A 27 9.87 4.60 14.23
N TYR A 28 8.75 5.18 13.77
CA TYR A 28 8.80 6.26 12.76
C TYR A 28 9.66 7.44 13.21
N ASP A 29 9.56 7.86 14.47
CA ASP A 29 10.27 9.04 14.98
C ASP A 29 11.79 8.87 14.98
N VAL A 30 12.26 7.63 15.15
CA VAL A 30 13.70 7.29 15.18
C VAL A 30 14.28 6.99 13.80
N LEU A 31 13.45 7.00 12.76
CA LEU A 31 13.93 6.86 11.38
C LEU A 31 14.73 8.09 10.96
N THR A 32 15.69 7.87 10.06
CA THR A 32 16.36 8.97 9.36
C THR A 32 15.38 9.71 8.45
N ASP A 33 15.68 10.96 8.09
CA ASP A 33 14.78 11.73 7.21
C ASP A 33 14.57 11.05 5.85
N VAL A 34 15.60 10.39 5.31
CA VAL A 34 15.51 9.62 4.07
C VAL A 34 14.57 8.43 4.25
N ASP A 35 14.70 7.70 5.36
CA ASP A 35 13.85 6.54 5.65
C ASP A 35 12.40 6.95 5.89
N LYS A 36 12.16 8.11 6.52
CA LYS A 36 10.81 8.69 6.68
C LYS A 36 10.16 9.00 5.33
N ILE A 37 10.89 9.64 4.42
CA ILE A 37 10.39 9.93 3.05
C ILE A 37 10.06 8.63 2.30
N MET A 38 10.93 7.62 2.39
CA MET A 38 10.68 6.32 1.77
C MET A 38 9.46 5.62 2.39
N TYR A 39 9.33 5.69 3.72
CA TYR A 39 8.19 5.14 4.44
C TYR A 39 6.88 5.79 3.98
N ASP A 40 6.82 7.12 3.97
CA ASP A 40 5.62 7.88 3.61
C ASP A 40 5.23 7.66 2.16
N THR A 41 6.21 7.54 1.26
CA THR A 41 5.97 7.21 -0.15
C THR A 41 5.31 5.83 -0.26
N ARG A 42 5.87 4.81 0.40
CA ARG A 42 5.29 3.46 0.39
C ARG A 42 3.91 3.41 1.02
N LYS A 43 3.69 4.15 2.11
CA LYS A 43 2.38 4.26 2.77
C LYS A 43 1.33 4.78 1.80
N LYS A 44 1.62 5.87 1.09
CA LYS A 44 0.73 6.45 0.06
C LYS A 44 0.45 5.47 -1.08
N MET A 45 1.46 4.70 -1.52
CA MET A 45 1.25 3.69 -2.57
C MET A 45 0.33 2.55 -2.12
N ILE A 46 0.46 2.11 -0.86
CA ILE A 46 -0.42 1.07 -0.30
C ILE A 46 -1.85 1.60 -0.19
N GLU A 47 -2.04 2.82 0.33
CA GLU A 47 -3.34 3.47 0.45
C GLU A 47 -4.00 3.66 -0.92
N SER A 48 -3.26 4.20 -1.90
CA SER A 48 -3.75 4.37 -3.27
C SER A 48 -4.14 3.05 -3.93
N LYS A 49 -3.40 1.96 -3.67
CA LYS A 49 -3.79 0.63 -4.17
C LYS A 49 -5.09 0.15 -3.52
N GLN A 50 -5.26 0.33 -2.21
CA GLN A 50 -6.49 -0.05 -1.51
C GLN A 50 -7.69 0.76 -2.00
N GLU A 51 -7.51 2.05 -2.26
CA GLU A 51 -8.52 2.91 -2.88
C GLU A 51 -8.88 2.43 -4.29
N TYR A 52 -7.89 2.15 -5.14
CA TYR A 52 -8.11 1.60 -6.48
C TYR A 52 -8.87 0.27 -6.46
N ASP A 53 -8.46 -0.67 -5.61
CA ASP A 53 -9.12 -1.97 -5.49
C ASP A 53 -10.57 -1.81 -5.00
N SER A 54 -10.83 -0.85 -4.10
CA SER A 54 -12.18 -0.52 -3.62
C SER A 54 -13.03 0.14 -4.71
N GLN A 55 -12.46 1.04 -5.50
CA GLN A 55 -13.14 1.68 -6.64
C GLN A 55 -13.47 0.67 -7.72
N LYS A 56 -12.55 -0.22 -8.09
CA LYS A 56 -12.78 -1.30 -9.05
C LYS A 56 -13.94 -2.23 -8.64
N GLN A 57 -14.11 -2.49 -7.34
CA GLN A 57 -15.26 -3.27 -6.85
C GLN A 57 -16.59 -2.52 -6.99
N ASN A 58 -16.59 -1.20 -6.82
CA ASN A 58 -17.80 -0.37 -6.87
C ASN A 58 -18.23 0.01 -8.29
N ASP A 59 -17.28 0.39 -9.14
CA ASP A 59 -17.53 0.91 -10.49
C ASP A 59 -17.50 -0.20 -11.56
N GLY A 60 -17.12 -1.43 -11.17
CA GLY A 60 -16.80 -2.52 -12.08
C GLY A 60 -15.45 -2.30 -12.77
N ASP A 61 -14.95 -3.33 -13.46
CA ASP A 61 -13.70 -3.23 -14.24
C ASP A 61 -13.92 -2.29 -15.44
N SER A 62 -13.77 -0.99 -15.21
CA SER A 62 -14.03 0.08 -16.19
C SER A 62 -13.06 0.06 -17.38
N ASP A 63 -12.14 -0.91 -17.45
CA ASP A 63 -11.34 -1.21 -18.65
C ASP A 63 -12.22 -1.51 -19.88
N LEU A 64 -13.52 -1.82 -19.69
CA LEU A 64 -14.47 -2.04 -20.78
C LEU A 64 -15.33 -0.84 -21.18
N VAL A 65 -15.14 0.36 -20.61
CA VAL A 65 -15.84 1.58 -21.13
C VAL A 65 -15.05 2.22 -22.27
N PHE A 66 -14.59 1.40 -23.22
CA PHE A 66 -14.06 1.85 -24.51
C PHE A 66 -15.02 1.36 -25.61
N ASN A 67 -15.63 2.32 -26.31
CA ASN A 67 -16.41 2.17 -27.56
C ASN A 67 -17.92 1.85 -27.57
N SER A 68 -18.71 2.01 -26.50
CA SER A 68 -20.18 1.94 -26.65
C SER A 68 -20.83 3.18 -27.28
N ARG A 69 -20.07 4.25 -27.60
CA ARG A 69 -20.60 5.51 -28.17
C ARG A 69 -20.29 5.76 -29.65
N TYR A 70 -19.65 4.83 -30.36
CA TYR A 70 -19.29 4.98 -31.79
C TYR A 70 -19.82 3.86 -32.72
N SER A 71 -20.89 3.17 -32.33
CA SER A 71 -21.68 2.35 -33.25
C SER A 71 -23.09 2.94 -33.36
N LYS A 72 -23.19 4.08 -34.04
CA LYS A 72 -24.45 4.56 -34.60
C LYS A 72 -24.18 4.97 -36.04
N ASP A 73 -24.88 4.22 -36.90
CA ASP A 73 -25.22 4.43 -38.31
C ASP A 73 -24.12 4.18 -39.36
#